data_AF-A0ABD5P1W6-F1
#
_entry.id   AF-A0ABD5P1W6-F1
#
_cell.length_a   1.000
_cell.length_b   1.000
_cell.length_c   1.000
_cell.angle_alpha   90.00
_cell.angle_beta   90.00
_cell.angle_gamma   90.00
#
_symmetry.space_group_name_H-M   'P 1'
#
loop_
_entity.id
_entity.type
_entity.pdbx_description
1 polymer ?
#
loop_
_entity_poly.entity_id
_entity_poly.type
_entity_poly.pdbx_seq_one_letter_code
_entity_poly.pdbx_strand_id
1 'polypeptide(L)' 'MSQSSHPDVSIGCPRCDATVSASVPPGPGIADTDLGETNRLQGKETRCRNCGHELELYYY' A
#
# COMPACT_ATOMS: atom_id res chain seq x y z
N MET A 1 -9.12 -14.75 16.43
CA MET A 1 -9.58 -13.57 15.66
C MET A 1 -8.35 -13.00 14.96
N SER A 2 -8.23 -13.19 13.64
CA SER A 2 -7.08 -12.69 12.87
C SER A 2 -7.32 -11.22 12.55
N GLN A 3 -6.65 -10.32 13.25
CA GLN A 3 -6.69 -8.90 12.91
C GLN A 3 -5.75 -8.67 11.73
N SER A 4 -6.31 -8.51 10.54
CA SER A 4 -5.59 -8.02 9.37
C SER A 4 -5.29 -6.52 9.56
N SER A 5 -4.31 -6.23 10.42
CA SER A 5 -3.82 -4.87 10.65
C SER A 5 -3.10 -4.43 9.36
N HIS A 6 -3.79 -3.67 8.51
CA HIS A 6 -3.20 -3.07 7.32
C HIS A 6 -2.29 -1.93 7.78
N PRO A 7 -0.95 -2.03 7.70
CA PRO A 7 -0.08 -0.92 8.04
C PRO A 7 -0.40 0.29 7.16
N ASP A 8 -0.53 1.46 7.80
CA ASP A 8 -0.60 2.74 7.10
C ASP A 8 0.83 3.18 6.76
N VAL A 9 1.10 3.36 5.47
CA VAL A 9 2.35 3.93 4.98
C VAL A 9 2.13 5.40 4.63
N SER A 10 3.05 6.24 5.08
CA SER A 10 3.10 7.66 4.75
C SER A 10 4.10 7.88 3.61
N ILE A 11 3.61 8.31 2.45
CA ILE A 11 4.44 8.66 1.29
C ILE A 11 4.33 10.16 0.98
N GLY A 12 5.36 10.74 0.36
CA GLY A 12 5.32 12.13 -0.10
C GLY A 12 4.62 12.24 -1.46
N CYS A 13 3.79 13.28 -1.63
CA CYS A 13 3.24 13.62 -2.95
C CYS A 13 4.31 14.31 -3.80
N PRO A 14 4.69 13.79 -4.97
CA PRO A 14 5.75 14.33 -5.81
C PRO A 14 5.40 15.70 -6.41
N ARG A 15 4.14 16.13 -6.35
CA ARG A 15 3.68 17.41 -6.90
C ARG A 15 3.62 18.55 -5.89
N CYS A 16 3.49 18.26 -4.59
CA CYS A 16 3.27 19.30 -3.58
C CYS A 16 3.92 19.01 -2.22
N ASP A 17 4.72 17.95 -2.14
CA ASP A 17 5.41 17.48 -0.93
C ASP A 17 4.52 17.17 0.28
N ALA A 18 3.19 17.21 0.11
CA ALA A 18 2.25 16.82 1.14
C ALA A 18 2.32 15.32 1.42
N THR A 19 2.16 14.93 2.68
CA THR A 19 2.05 13.53 3.09
C THR A 19 0.74 12.91 2.62
N VAL A 20 0.83 11.73 2.02
CA VAL A 20 -0.28 10.89 1.61
C VAL A 20 -0.21 9.58 2.39
N SER A 21 -1.23 9.33 3.19
CA SER A 21 -1.43 8.04 3.87
C SER A 21 -2.06 7.05 2.89
N ALA A 22 -1.47 5.86 2.81
CA ALA A 22 -2.03 4.73 2.08
C ALA A 22 -1.92 3.47 2.93
N SER A 23 -2.97 2.65 2.93
CA SER A 23 -2.92 1.35 3.62
C SER A 23 -2.45 0.27 2.66
N VAL A 24 -1.46 -0.52 3.06
CA VAL A 24 -1.01 -1.70 2.31
C VAL A 24 -1.53 -2.93 3.07
N PRO A 25 -2.07 -3.95 2.40
CA PRO A 25 -2.38 -5.21 3.09
C PRO A 25 -1.13 -5.74 3.79
N PRO A 26 -1.30 -6.36 4.98
CA PRO A 26 -0.19 -7.04 5.62
C PRO A 26 0.35 -8.07 4.63
N GLY A 27 1.61 -7.93 4.24
CA GLY A 27 2.25 -8.86 3.34
C GLY A 27 2.22 -10.28 3.92
N PRO A 28 2.29 -11.32 3.09
CA PRO A 28 2.42 -12.69 3.59
C PRO A 28 3.61 -12.71 4.55
N GLY A 29 3.35 -13.02 5.82
CA GLY A 29 4.44 -13.35 6.71
C GLY A 29 5.23 -14.48 6.08
N ILE A 30 6.56 -14.47 6.24
CA ILE A 30 7.53 -15.48 5.78
C ILE A 30 7.17 -16.97 6.12
N ALA A 31 6.00 -17.25 6.70
CA ALA A 31 5.49 -18.55 7.08
C ALA A 31 4.29 -19.04 6.21
N ASP A 32 3.72 -18.21 5.33
CA ASP A 32 2.59 -18.64 4.50
C ASP A 32 3.06 -19.40 3.26
N THR A 33 2.97 -20.73 3.35
CA THR A 33 3.30 -21.70 2.31
C THR A 33 2.13 -21.85 1.32
N ASP A 34 1.52 -20.73 0.93
CA ASP A 34 0.45 -20.62 -0.08
C ASP A 34 0.84 -19.52 -1.10
N LEU A 35 2.07 -19.62 -1.60
CA LEU A 35 2.78 -18.65 -2.46
C LEU A 35 2.27 -18.60 -3.92
N GLY A 36 0.99 -18.85 -4.17
CA GLY A 36 0.40 -18.78 -5.52
C GLY A 36 -0.12 -17.38 -5.89
N GLU A 37 -0.70 -16.68 -4.91
CA GLU A 37 -1.39 -15.38 -5.12
C GLU A 37 -0.76 -14.22 -4.33
N THR A 38 -0.04 -14.53 -3.25
CA THR A 38 0.61 -13.58 -2.33
C THR A 38 2.00 -13.11 -2.77
N ASN A 39 2.55 -13.66 -3.86
CA ASN A 39 3.83 -13.21 -4.45
C ASN A 39 3.60 -12.63 -5.87
N ARG A 40 2.48 -11.93 -6.05
CA ARG A 40 2.17 -11.21 -7.27
C ARG A 40 2.24 -9.71 -6.98
N LEU A 41 2.89 -8.96 -7.86
CA LEU A 41 2.93 -7.50 -7.77
C LEU A 41 1.49 -6.96 -7.73
N GLN A 42 1.10 -6.37 -6.62
CA GLN A 42 -0.20 -5.75 -6.43
C GLN A 42 -0.07 -4.24 -6.62
N GLY A 43 -1.02 -3.66 -7.37
CA GLY A 43 -1.14 -2.22 -7.56
C GLY A 43 -2.27 -1.64 -6.72
N LYS A 44 -2.07 -0.45 -6.16
CA LYS A 44 -3.12 0.33 -5.49
C LYS A 44 -3.04 1.79 -5.91
N GLU A 45 -4.15 2.30 -6.41
CA GLU A 45 -4.32 3.72 -6.70
C GLU A 45 -4.70 4.49 -5.43
N THR A 46 -4.12 5.67 -5.26
CA THR A 46 -4.49 6.65 -4.23
C THR A 46 -4.41 8.06 -4.80
N ARG A 47 -4.98 9.03 -4.08
CA ARG A 47 -4.99 10.43 -4.50
C ARG A 47 -4.52 11.32 -3.36
N CYS A 48 -3.64 12.26 -3.67
CA CYS A 48 -3.24 13.28 -2.73
C CYS A 48 -4.42 14.21 -2.43
N ARG A 49 -4.83 14.27 -1.16
CA ARG A 49 -5.94 15.16 -0.73
C ARG A 49 -5.61 16.64 -0.82
N ASN A 50 -4.32 17.00 -0.85
CA ASN A 50 -3.88 18.40 -0.89
C ASN A 50 -3.98 18.99 -2.31
N CYS A 51 -3.52 18.28 -3.33
CA CYS A 51 -3.41 18.81 -4.70
C CYS A 51 -4.21 18.04 -5.76
N GLY A 52 -4.87 16.93 -5.36
CA GLY A 52 -5.65 16.07 -6.24
C GLY A 52 -4.82 15.17 -7.16
N HIS A 53 -3.50 15.09 -6.96
CA HIS A 53 -2.63 14.29 -7.81
C HIS A 53 -2.82 12.78 -7.54
N GLU A 54 -2.98 12.02 -8.61
CA GLU A 54 -3.14 10.57 -8.57
C GLU A 54 -1.77 9.89 -8.39
N LEU A 55 -1.75 8.82 -7.61
CA LEU A 55 -0.56 8.10 -7.19
C LEU A 55 -0.85 6.60 -7.30
N GLU A 56 0.09 5.85 -7.87
CA GLU A 56 0.02 4.40 -7.95
C GLU A 56 1.12 3.79 -7.08
N LEU A 57 0.72 2.88 -6.19
CA LEU A 57 1.60 2.17 -5.27
C LEU A 57 1.68 0.71 -5.69
N TYR A 58 2.89 0.17 -5.74
CA TYR A 58 3.10 -1.24 -6.01
C TYR A 58 3.78 -1.93 -4.84
N TYR A 59 3.28 -3.11 -4.48
CA TYR A 59 3.79 -3.92 -3.38
C TYR A 59 3.69 -5.41 -3.71
N TYR A 60 4.45 -6.23 -2.98
CA TYR A 60 4.41 -7.70 -3.03
C TYR A 60 3.80 -8.21 -1.73
#